data_AF-A0A4U9CXE0-F1
#
_entry.id   AF-A0A4U9CXE0-F1
#
_cell.length_a   1.000
_cell.length_b   1.000
_cell.length_c   1.000
_cell.angle_alpha   90.00
_cell.angle_beta   90.00
_cell.angle_gamma   90.00
#
_symmetry.space_group_name_H-M   'P 1'
#
loop_
_entity.id
_entity.type
_entity.pdbx_description
1 polymer ?
#
loop_
_entity_poly.entity_id
_entity_poly.type
_entity_poly.pdbx_seq_one_letter_code
_entity_poly.pdbx_strand_id
1 'polypeptide(L)' 'MTIRFYPSRLPGEPLETHEHSEMSFHDWMVLNVKEYRDQEKHPIAVEVGGINVPPQEWPFVYQA' A
#
# COMPACT_ATOMS: atom_id res chain seq x y z
N MET A 1 -9.33 -0.29 -8.23
CA MET A 1 -8.23 -1.26 -7.95
C MET A 1 -8.32 -1.74 -6.51
N THR A 2 -7.52 -2.72 -6.11
CA THR A 2 -7.60 -3.33 -4.76
C THR A 2 -6.29 -3.25 -3.99
N ILE A 3 -6.38 -2.82 -2.73
CA ILE A 3 -5.31 -2.91 -1.74
C ILE A 3 -5.62 -4.08 -0.81
N ARG A 4 -4.62 -4.93 -0.57
CA ARG A 4 -4.74 -6.14 0.26
C ARG A 4 -3.74 -6.07 1.41
N PHE A 5 -4.24 -6.18 2.63
CA PHE A 5 -3.41 -6.15 3.84
C PHE A 5 -3.12 -7.57 4.32
N TYR A 6 -1.85 -7.84 4.59
CA TYR A 6 -1.37 -9.13 5.08
C TYR A 6 -0.58 -8.92 6.39
N PRO A 7 -0.62 -9.87 7.33
CA PRO A 7 0.16 -9.78 8.56
C PRO A 7 1.65 -10.07 8.33
N SER A 8 1.98 -10.72 7.21
CA SER A 8 3.33 -11.11 6.82
C SER A 8 3.40 -11.38 5.32
N ARG A 9 4.60 -11.69 4.80
CA ARG A 9 4.80 -12.13 3.41
C ARG A 9 4.63 -13.63 3.19
N LEU A 10 4.22 -14.38 4.22
CA LEU A 10 3.93 -15.80 4.06
C LEU A 10 2.66 -15.99 3.20
N PRO A 11 2.57 -17.09 2.41
CA PRO A 11 1.36 -17.39 1.65
C PRO A 11 0.13 -17.48 2.56
N GLY A 12 -0.97 -16.85 2.13
CA GLY A 12 -2.22 -16.84 2.88
C GLY A 12 -3.23 -15.85 2.32
N GLU A 13 -4.40 -15.81 2.95
CA GLU A 13 -5.46 -14.86 2.62
C GLU A 13 -5.19 -13.47 3.24
N PRO A 14 -5.65 -12.38 2.60
CA PRO A 14 -5.54 -11.05 3.18
C PRO A 14 -6.44 -10.91 4.41
N LEU A 15 -5.99 -10.12 5.38
CA LEU A 15 -6.80 -9.73 6.54
C LEU A 15 -7.89 -8.74 6.13
N GLU A 16 -7.54 -7.82 5.24
CA GLU A 16 -8.43 -6.78 4.76
C GLU A 16 -8.22 -6.57 3.26
N THR A 17 -9.29 -6.26 2.55
CA THR A 17 -9.27 -5.87 1.13
C THR A 17 -10.09 -4.61 0.96
N HIS A 18 -9.47 -3.59 0.37
CA HIS A 18 -10.07 -2.28 0.16
C HIS A 18 -10.09 -1.95 -1.33
N GLU A 19 -11.26 -1.58 -1.85
CA GLU A 19 -11.38 -1.04 -3.20
C GLU A 19 -11.11 0.47 -3.19
N HIS A 20 -10.48 0.97 -4.26
CA HIS A 20 -10.24 2.39 -4.43
C HIS A 20 -10.33 2.84 -5.90
N SER A 21 -10.61 4.12 -6.10
CA SER A 21 -10.57 4.81 -7.40
C SER A 21 -9.12 5.09 -7.84
N GLU A 22 -8.93 5.65 -9.03
CA GLU A 22 -7.61 6.07 -9.54
C GLU A 22 -6.96 7.09 -8.59
N MET A 23 -5.98 6.65 -7.81
CA MET A 23 -5.15 7.47 -6.93
C MET A 23 -3.85 6.73 -6.64
N SER A 24 -2.86 7.44 -6.10
CA SER A 24 -1.62 6.80 -5.66
C SER A 24 -1.83 6.00 -4.36
N PHE A 25 -0.96 5.03 -4.08
CA PHE A 25 -0.98 4.34 -2.79
C PHE A 25 -0.76 5.31 -1.62
N HIS A 26 0.11 6.30 -1.80
CA HIS A 26 0.32 7.37 -0.81
C HIS A 26 -0.96 8.14 -0.50
N ASP A 27 -1.67 8.63 -1.53
CA ASP A 27 -2.91 9.39 -1.34
C ASP A 27 -3.97 8.56 -0.62
N TRP A 28 -4.08 7.27 -0.98
CA TRP A 28 -4.98 6.36 -0.29
C TRP A 28 -4.64 6.24 1.21
N MET A 29 -3.35 6.10 1.55
CA MET A 29 -2.90 6.03 2.95
C MET A 29 -3.17 7.34 3.71
N VAL A 30 -2.90 8.49 3.11
CA VAL A 30 -3.20 9.81 3.71
C VAL A 30 -4.69 9.97 4.02
N LEU A 31 -5.56 9.50 3.12
CA LEU A 31 -7.01 9.61 3.26
C LEU A 31 -7.60 8.62 4.28
N ASN A 32 -7.07 7.40 4.35
CA ASN A 32 -7.71 6.30 5.08
C ASN A 32 -7.01 5.92 6.39
N VAL A 33 -5.73 6.27 6.57
CA VAL A 33 -4.93 5.87 7.72
C VAL A 33 -4.51 7.09 8.52
N LYS A 34 -5.26 7.40 9.59
CA LYS A 34 -5.07 8.59 10.42
C LYS A 34 -3.65 8.76 10.97
N GLU A 35 -2.95 7.66 11.26
CA GLU A 35 -1.60 7.67 11.82
C GLU A 35 -0.50 7.55 10.76
N TYR A 36 -0.87 7.54 9.48
CA TYR A 36 0.09 7.51 8.39
C TYR A 36 0.96 8.77 8.40
N ARG A 37 2.24 8.58 8.14
CA ARG A 37 3.23 9.65 7.97
C ARG A 37 4.11 9.27 6.80
N ASP A 38 4.41 10.23 5.95
CA ASP A 38 5.44 10.03 4.94
C ASP A 38 6.82 9.94 5.62
N GLN A 39 7.51 8.82 5.42
CA GLN A 39 8.81 8.56 6.04
C GLN A 39 9.66 7.63 5.17
N GLU A 40 10.97 7.84 5.13
CA GLU A 40 11.86 7.01 4.30
C GLU A 40 11.90 5.53 4.72
N LYS A 41 11.63 5.25 6.00
CA LYS A 41 11.57 3.88 6.55
C LYS A 41 10.19 3.63 7.14
N HIS A 42 9.41 2.79 6.47
CA HIS A 42 8.11 2.36 6.97
C HIS A 42 8.15 1.00 7.67
N PRO A 43 7.24 0.75 8.63
CA PRO A 43 7.11 -0.55 9.28
C PRO A 43 6.45 -1.61 8.38
N ILE A 44 5.88 -1.19 7.25
CA ILE A 44 5.25 -2.05 6.25
C ILE A 44 6.06 -2.07 4.97
N ALA A 45 5.87 -3.11 4.18
CA ALA A 45 6.35 -3.17 2.82
C ALA A 45 5.18 -3.30 1.84
N VAL A 46 5.34 -2.73 0.65
CA VAL A 46 4.29 -2.68 -0.37
C VAL A 46 4.80 -3.41 -1.61
N GLU A 47 3.94 -4.24 -2.18
CA GLU A 47 4.21 -4.94 -3.43
C GLU A 47 3.11 -4.66 -4.45
N VAL A 48 3.51 -4.36 -5.68
CA VAL A 48 2.60 -4.12 -6.81
C VAL A 48 2.95 -5.13 -7.90
N GLY A 49 2.00 -5.97 -8.27
CA GLY A 49 2.28 -7.07 -9.22
C GLY A 49 3.36 -8.05 -8.74
N GLY A 50 3.56 -8.16 -7.41
CA GLY A 50 4.62 -8.99 -6.81
C GLY A 50 6.01 -8.33 -6.79
N ILE A 51 6.13 -7.06 -7.17
CA ILE A 51 7.38 -6.30 -7.12
C ILE A 51 7.35 -5.38 -5.91
N ASN A 52 8.39 -5.44 -5.08
CA ASN A 52 8.52 -4.57 -3.91
C ASN A 52 8.74 -3.11 -4.34
N VAL A 53 7.90 -2.21 -3.81
CA VAL A 53 7.99 -0.78 -4.08
C VAL A 53 8.51 -0.04 -2.84
N PRO A 54 9.64 0.69 -2.94
CA PRO A 54 10.17 1.45 -1.81
C PRO A 54 9.26 2.63 -1.45
N PRO A 55 9.26 3.10 -0.18
CA PRO A 55 8.37 4.19 0.27
C PRO A 55 8.38 5.46 -0.57
N GLN A 56 9.56 5.83 -1.08
CA GLN A 56 9.77 7.03 -1.90
C GLN A 56 8.99 6.98 -3.22
N GLU A 57 8.62 5.79 -3.67
CA GLU A 57 7.88 5.58 -4.91
C GLU A 57 6.36 5.54 -4.70
N TRP A 58 5.87 5.40 -3.46
CA TRP A 58 4.43 5.28 -3.17
C TRP A 58 3.57 6.44 -3.70
N PRO A 59 4.03 7.71 -3.75
CA PRO A 59 3.30 8.80 -4.39
C PRO A 59 3.15 8.68 -5.91
N PHE A 60 3.98 7.84 -6.56
CA PHE A 60 3.99 7.66 -8.01
C PHE A 60 3.41 6.30 -8.44
N VAL A 61 3.09 5.42 -7.48
CA VAL A 61 2.40 4.16 -7.75
C VAL A 61 0.93 4.44 -8.01
N TYR A 62 0.58 4.51 -9.28
CA TYR A 62 -0.81 4.42 -9.74
C TYR A 62 -1.06 2.96 -10.11
N GLN A 63 -1.98 2.30 -9.41
CA GLN A 63 -2.55 1.08 -9.97
C GLN A 63 -3.55 1.54 -11.04
N ALA A 64 -3.33 1.16 -12.30
CA ALA A 64 -4.27 1.29 -13.42
C ALA A 64 -5.08 -0.01 -13.58
#